data_AF-A0A7Z8VMJ6-F1
#
_entry.id   AF-A0A7Z8VMJ6-F1
#
_cell.length_a   1.000
_cell.length_b   1.000
_cell.length_c   1.000
_cell.angle_alpha   90.00
_cell.angle_beta   90.00
_cell.angle_gamma   90.00
#
_symmetry.space_group_name_H-M   'P 1'
#
loop_
_entity.id
_entity.type
_entity.pdbx_description
1 polymer ?
#
loop_
_entity_poly.entity_id
_entity_poly.type
_entity_poly.pdbx_seq_one_letter_code
_entity_poly.pdbx_strand_id
1 'polypeptide(L)'
;MGTTSPRVRSPWLAAFEAEVAGVRIRVPMMNIHTVAAGGGSVLFFDGMRYRVGPDSAGANPGPASYRRGGPLTVTDANLILGKLPVFPAVFGKNADLSLDSAKAKQLFLDLSKDIQRATGKHKSPEQIAEGFISIATENMANAIKKISVQKGYNVAEYTLCCYGAAGGQHACKVADSLGMQRVLLHPFAGVLSAYGMGLADFRLLKDKALEQAFDSLSYTQLEEMFAIMQALGKQEMLAKSSTHQSIEFMSTIRLRYLGTDTALAVTFADKKTMLISFEQAYLKQFGFVYTGKALIIESLCLEVVVKNELVTQSAYLHNALQ
;
A
#
# COMPACT_ATOMS: atom_id res chain seq x y z
N MET A 1 -3.70 35.55 2.38
CA MET A 1 -2.27 35.42 2.05
C MET A 1 -1.95 33.94 2.04
N GLY A 2 -1.77 33.37 0.84
CA GLY A 2 -1.71 31.94 0.63
C GLY A 2 -0.36 31.35 1.04
N THR A 3 -0.40 30.41 1.98
CA THR A 3 0.72 29.54 2.26
C THR A 3 0.65 28.35 1.30
N THR A 4 1.44 28.41 0.23
CA THR A 4 1.76 27.26 -0.59
C THR A 4 2.51 26.25 0.27
N SER A 5 1.80 25.26 0.80
CA SER A 5 2.41 24.11 1.45
C SER A 5 3.31 23.41 0.43
N PRO A 6 4.62 23.25 0.69
CA PRO A 6 5.49 22.50 -0.17
C PRO A 6 5.10 21.02 -0.03
N ARG A 7 4.30 20.51 -0.97
CA ARG A 7 4.09 19.07 -1.10
C ARG A 7 5.46 18.45 -1.35
N VAL A 8 6.00 17.77 -0.33
CA VAL A 8 7.23 17.01 -0.39
C VAL A 8 7.11 16.00 -1.52
N ARG A 9 7.73 16.28 -2.68
CA ARG A 9 7.87 15.33 -3.79
C ARG A 9 8.94 14.31 -3.39
N SER A 10 8.59 13.39 -2.49
CA SER A 10 9.43 12.22 -2.24
C SER A 10 9.38 11.34 -3.48
N PRO A 11 10.52 10.84 -4.00
CA PRO A 11 10.49 9.77 -4.99
C PRO A 11 9.89 8.55 -4.28
N TRP A 12 8.67 8.15 -4.66
CA TRP A 12 8.08 6.91 -4.19
C TRP A 12 9.04 5.77 -4.55
N LEU A 13 9.31 4.88 -3.60
CA LEU A 13 10.10 3.67 -3.83
C LEU A 13 9.31 2.74 -4.77
N ALA A 14 9.48 2.94 -6.08
CA ALA A 14 8.93 2.06 -7.09
C ALA A 14 9.71 0.73 -7.07
N ALA A 15 8.98 -0.39 -6.97
CA ALA A 15 9.53 -1.68 -7.36
C ALA A 15 9.39 -1.78 -8.88
N PHE A 16 10.51 -2.01 -9.57
CA PHE A 16 10.56 -2.10 -11.03
C PHE A 16 10.44 -3.55 -11.54
N GLU A 17 10.54 -4.51 -10.63
CA GLU A 17 10.11 -5.89 -10.81
C GLU A 17 9.21 -6.25 -9.63
N ALA A 18 8.02 -6.75 -9.94
CA ALA A 18 7.12 -7.29 -8.94
C ALA A 18 6.53 -8.61 -9.44
N GLU A 19 6.35 -9.54 -8.50
CA GLU A 19 5.61 -10.77 -8.74
C GLU A 19 4.18 -10.57 -8.27
N VAL A 20 3.23 -10.53 -9.21
CA VAL A 20 1.80 -10.44 -8.92
C VAL A 20 1.19 -11.80 -9.27
N ALA A 21 0.67 -12.51 -8.26
CA ALA A 21 0.06 -13.83 -8.41
C ALA A 21 0.95 -14.86 -9.18
N GLY A 22 2.26 -14.84 -8.95
CA GLY A 22 3.22 -15.75 -9.61
C GLY A 22 3.79 -15.25 -10.94
N VAL A 23 3.34 -14.10 -11.45
CA VAL A 23 3.78 -13.54 -12.74
C VAL A 23 4.70 -12.34 -12.50
N ARG A 24 5.89 -12.35 -13.11
CA ARG A 24 6.82 -11.20 -13.07
C ARG A 24 6.37 -10.12 -14.04
N ILE A 25 6.13 -8.93 -13.52
CA ILE A 25 5.72 -7.75 -14.28
C ILE A 25 6.77 -6.66 -14.07
N ARG A 26 7.21 -6.02 -15.17
CA ARG A 26 8.21 -4.94 -15.18
C ARG A 26 7.55 -3.57 -15.39
N VAL A 27 6.63 -3.22 -14.50
CA VAL A 27 5.94 -1.92 -14.46
C VAL A 27 6.30 -1.23 -13.15
N PRO A 28 6.65 0.07 -13.13
CA PRO A 28 6.90 0.79 -11.89
C PRO A 28 5.64 0.75 -11.03
N MET A 29 5.69 0.05 -9.89
CA MET A 29 4.57 -0.05 -8.96
C MET A 29 4.99 0.37 -7.57
N MET A 30 4.04 0.91 -6.80
CA MET A 30 4.25 1.04 -5.36
C MET A 30 4.50 -0.34 -4.78
N ASN A 31 5.55 -0.45 -3.97
CA ASN A 31 5.89 -1.71 -3.32
C ASN A 31 4.91 -2.01 -2.18
N ILE A 32 3.81 -2.67 -2.52
CA ILE A 32 2.75 -3.08 -1.59
C ILE A 32 2.95 -4.55 -1.26
N HIS A 33 3.04 -4.84 0.03
CA HIS A 33 3.03 -6.20 0.55
C HIS A 33 1.71 -6.45 1.27
N THR A 34 1.00 -7.49 0.86
CA THR A 34 -0.28 -7.87 1.48
C THR A 34 -0.03 -8.90 2.58
N VAL A 35 -0.67 -8.69 3.73
CA VAL A 35 -0.57 -9.57 4.90
C VAL A 35 -1.96 -10.13 5.21
N ALA A 36 -2.07 -11.45 5.39
CA ALA A 36 -3.32 -12.13 5.69
C ALA A 36 -3.69 -12.00 7.19
N ALA A 37 -3.97 -10.77 7.64
CA ALA A 37 -4.38 -10.47 9.00
C ALA A 37 -5.35 -9.28 9.04
N GLY A 38 -6.56 -9.48 8.49
CA GLY A 38 -7.63 -8.49 8.48
C GLY A 38 -8.82 -8.91 9.34
N GLY A 39 -9.85 -8.06 9.44
CA GLY A 39 -11.05 -8.37 10.22
C GLY A 39 -11.74 -9.69 9.81
N GLY A 40 -11.68 -10.06 8.53
CA GLY A 40 -12.24 -11.31 8.01
C GLY A 40 -11.34 -12.54 8.18
N SER A 41 -10.13 -12.41 8.72
CA SER A 41 -9.23 -13.56 8.91
C SER A 41 -9.86 -14.59 9.84
N VAL A 42 -9.92 -15.84 9.38
CA VAL A 42 -10.61 -16.94 10.07
C VAL A 42 -9.82 -17.37 11.31
N LEU A 43 -10.53 -17.63 12.40
CA LEU A 43 -9.99 -18.11 13.67
C LEU A 43 -10.27 -19.60 13.81
N PHE A 44 -9.24 -20.38 14.11
CA PHE A 44 -9.42 -21.80 14.41
C PHE A 44 -8.36 -22.32 15.37
N PHE A 45 -8.67 -23.45 15.99
CA PHE A 45 -7.80 -24.21 16.88
C PHE A 45 -7.54 -25.58 16.26
N ASP A 46 -6.28 -25.95 16.07
CA ASP A 46 -5.88 -27.19 15.41
C ASP A 46 -5.73 -28.40 16.35
N GLY A 47 -6.22 -28.27 17.59
CA GLY A 47 -6.02 -29.27 18.65
C GLY A 47 -4.81 -28.97 19.54
N MET A 48 -3.86 -28.14 19.10
CA MET A 48 -2.70 -27.75 19.91
C MET A 48 -2.55 -26.24 20.07
N ARG A 49 -2.78 -25.46 19.02
CA ARG A 49 -2.53 -24.02 19.01
C ARG A 49 -3.62 -23.24 18.28
N TYR A 50 -3.73 -21.97 18.63
CA TYR A 50 -4.56 -21.00 17.93
C TYR A 50 -3.92 -20.59 16.61
N ARG A 51 -4.73 -20.41 15.58
CA ARG A 51 -4.32 -19.88 14.28
C ARG A 51 -5.28 -18.82 13.79
N VAL A 52 -4.72 -17.82 13.11
CA VAL A 52 -5.44 -16.71 12.48
C VAL A 52 -5.05 -16.67 11.01
N GLY A 53 -6.03 -16.84 10.12
CA GLY A 53 -5.78 -16.97 8.68
C GLY A 53 -5.01 -18.25 8.30
N PRO A 54 -4.49 -18.35 7.07
CA PRO A 54 -4.48 -17.32 6.03
C PRO A 54 -5.85 -17.09 5.39
N ASP A 55 -6.79 -18.03 5.58
CA ASP A 55 -8.13 -17.94 5.01
C ASP A 55 -8.90 -16.73 5.54
N SER A 56 -9.72 -16.16 4.67
CA SER A 56 -10.57 -15.01 4.97
C SER A 56 -12.01 -15.32 4.63
N ALA A 57 -12.92 -14.98 5.53
CA ALA A 57 -14.35 -15.08 5.30
C ALA A 57 -14.89 -13.99 4.34
N GLY A 58 -14.05 -13.01 3.98
CA GLY A 58 -14.43 -11.87 3.14
C GLY A 58 -15.57 -11.05 3.74
N ALA A 59 -16.43 -10.52 2.88
CA ALA A 59 -17.67 -9.84 3.28
C ALA A 59 -18.93 -10.74 3.16
N ASN A 60 -18.83 -11.82 2.40
CA ASN A 60 -19.90 -12.80 2.20
C ASN A 60 -19.27 -14.21 2.10
N PRO A 61 -19.53 -15.14 3.04
CA PRO A 61 -20.47 -14.98 4.16
C PRO A 61 -19.99 -13.99 5.23
N GLY A 62 -18.69 -13.66 5.27
CA GLY A 62 -18.12 -12.74 6.26
C GLY A 62 -18.02 -13.36 7.66
N PRO A 63 -17.71 -12.54 8.69
CA PRO A 63 -17.73 -12.93 10.10
C PRO A 63 -19.02 -13.67 10.52
N ALA A 64 -18.92 -14.52 11.54
CA ALA A 64 -20.08 -15.22 12.10
C ALA A 64 -21.17 -14.24 12.57
N SER A 65 -20.76 -13.09 13.10
CA SER A 65 -21.62 -12.01 13.55
C SER A 65 -22.40 -11.32 12.43
N TYR A 66 -22.08 -11.56 11.15
CA TYR A 66 -22.77 -10.94 10.01
C TYR A 66 -24.11 -11.59 9.67
N ARG A 67 -24.50 -12.67 10.37
CA ARG A 67 -25.79 -13.38 10.17
C ARG A 67 -25.92 -14.08 8.82
N ARG A 68 -24.81 -14.53 8.22
CA ARG A 68 -24.77 -15.21 6.90
C ARG A 68 -24.14 -16.61 6.94
N GLY A 69 -23.97 -17.19 8.13
CA GLY A 69 -23.37 -18.51 8.30
C GLY A 69 -21.84 -18.54 8.18
N GLY A 70 -21.18 -17.42 8.40
CA GLY A 70 -19.72 -17.31 8.38
C GLY A 70 -19.00 -17.97 9.56
N PRO A 71 -17.68 -18.22 9.45
CA PRO A 71 -16.87 -18.76 10.52
C PRO A 71 -16.52 -17.69 11.58
N LEU A 72 -15.91 -18.10 12.70
CA LEU A 72 -15.29 -17.16 13.62
C LEU A 72 -14.14 -16.41 12.92
N THR A 73 -14.10 -15.09 13.10
CA THR A 73 -13.10 -14.18 12.52
C THR A 73 -12.56 -13.20 13.55
N VAL A 74 -11.51 -12.46 13.18
CA VAL A 74 -10.95 -11.36 13.98
C VAL A 74 -12.02 -10.32 14.36
N THR A 75 -12.97 -10.02 13.46
CA THR A 75 -14.12 -9.14 13.75
C THR A 75 -14.99 -9.69 14.88
N ASP A 76 -15.24 -11.00 14.92
CA ASP A 76 -16.03 -11.63 15.99
C ASP A 76 -15.31 -11.54 17.34
N ALA A 77 -13.98 -11.71 17.35
CA ALA A 77 -13.17 -11.53 18.56
C ALA A 77 -13.25 -10.08 19.08
N ASN A 78 -13.10 -9.09 18.20
CA ASN A 78 -13.23 -7.68 18.57
C ASN A 78 -14.65 -7.33 19.04
N LEU A 79 -15.68 -7.98 18.48
CA LEU A 79 -17.07 -7.79 18.89
C LEU A 79 -17.30 -8.26 20.33
N ILE A 80 -16.89 -9.48 20.68
CA ILE A 80 -17.15 -10.02 22.03
C ILE A 80 -16.28 -9.36 23.11
N LEU A 81 -15.13 -8.79 22.72
CA LEU A 81 -14.28 -7.99 23.60
C LEU A 81 -14.78 -6.53 23.74
N GLY A 82 -15.87 -6.17 23.08
CA GLY A 82 -16.44 -4.82 23.15
C GLY A 82 -15.58 -3.73 22.50
N LYS A 83 -14.69 -4.11 21.57
CA LYS A 83 -13.77 -3.19 20.88
C LYS A 83 -14.40 -2.52 19.66
N LEU A 84 -15.51 -3.08 19.16
CA LEU A 84 -16.24 -2.50 18.03
C LEU A 84 -17.19 -1.39 18.51
N PRO A 85 -17.23 -0.22 17.83
CA PRO A 85 -18.20 0.82 18.12
C PRO A 85 -19.62 0.36 17.77
N VAL A 86 -20.62 1.20 18.04
CA VAL A 86 -22.00 0.95 17.59
C VAL A 86 -22.02 0.84 16.06
N PHE A 87 -22.31 -0.35 15.54
CA PHE A 87 -22.44 -0.61 14.10
C PHE A 87 -23.86 -0.34 13.62
N PRO A 88 -24.04 0.21 12.40
CA PRO A 88 -25.37 0.37 11.82
C PRO A 88 -26.02 -1.00 11.60
N ALA A 89 -27.35 -1.03 11.73
CA ALA A 89 -28.14 -2.24 11.55
C ALA A 89 -28.31 -2.56 10.05
N VAL A 90 -27.29 -3.19 9.46
CA VAL A 90 -27.21 -3.50 8.02
C VAL A 90 -27.02 -5.00 7.75
N PHE A 91 -27.22 -5.84 8.78
CA PHE A 91 -27.01 -7.28 8.71
C PHE A 91 -28.34 -8.04 8.63
N GLY A 92 -28.26 -9.35 8.40
CA GLY A 92 -29.43 -10.20 8.21
C GLY A 92 -30.00 -10.14 6.80
N LYS A 93 -31.05 -10.93 6.55
CA LYS A 93 -31.64 -11.11 5.22
C LYS A 93 -32.21 -9.81 4.64
N ASN A 94 -32.73 -8.94 5.50
CA ASN A 94 -33.37 -7.67 5.12
C ASN A 94 -32.46 -6.44 5.36
N ALA A 95 -31.21 -6.64 5.79
CA ALA A 95 -30.25 -5.58 6.09
C ALA A 95 -30.75 -4.54 7.13
N ASP A 96 -31.39 -5.02 8.18
CA ASP A 96 -32.05 -4.23 9.24
C ASP A 96 -31.65 -4.68 10.66
N LEU A 97 -30.73 -5.65 10.79
CA LEU A 97 -30.28 -6.18 12.07
C LEU A 97 -28.87 -5.69 12.43
N SER A 98 -28.61 -5.58 13.73
CA SER A 98 -27.26 -5.38 14.27
C SER A 98 -26.41 -6.65 14.17
N LEU A 99 -25.11 -6.50 14.42
CA LEU A 99 -24.19 -7.64 14.55
C LEU A 99 -24.71 -8.66 15.58
N ASP A 100 -24.55 -9.94 15.26
CA ASP A 100 -25.01 -11.02 16.14
C ASP A 100 -23.95 -11.37 17.20
N SER A 101 -23.87 -10.55 18.24
CA SER A 101 -22.98 -10.77 19.38
C SER A 101 -23.29 -12.09 20.11
N ALA A 102 -24.57 -12.51 20.15
CA ALA A 102 -24.98 -13.76 20.78
C ALA A 102 -24.42 -14.97 20.00
N LYS A 103 -24.50 -14.94 18.67
CA LYS A 103 -23.93 -15.98 17.81
C LYS A 103 -22.41 -16.07 17.96
N ALA A 104 -21.71 -14.94 17.93
CA ALA A 104 -20.26 -14.92 18.15
C ALA A 104 -19.89 -15.50 19.52
N LYS A 105 -20.57 -15.06 20.59
CA LYS A 105 -20.36 -15.56 21.95
C LYS A 105 -20.59 -17.07 22.07
N GLN A 106 -21.66 -17.58 21.45
CA GLN A 106 -21.95 -19.01 21.43
C GLN A 106 -20.83 -19.82 20.77
N LEU A 107 -20.33 -19.35 19.62
CA LEU A 107 -19.22 -20.03 18.92
C LEU A 107 -17.92 -20.01 19.73
N PHE A 108 -17.60 -18.91 20.43
CA PHE A 108 -16.45 -18.88 21.33
C PHE A 108 -16.63 -19.75 22.57
N LEU A 109 -17.86 -19.91 23.08
CA LEU A 109 -18.17 -20.87 24.15
C LEU A 109 -17.95 -22.31 23.70
N ASP A 110 -18.36 -22.65 22.49
CA ASP A 110 -18.15 -23.99 21.94
C ASP A 110 -16.66 -24.26 21.69
N LEU A 111 -15.94 -23.27 21.15
CA LEU A 111 -14.49 -23.35 21.00
C LEU A 111 -13.76 -23.49 22.36
N SER A 112 -14.25 -22.83 23.41
CA SER A 112 -13.72 -22.99 24.77
C SER A 112 -13.83 -24.43 25.27
N LYS A 113 -14.98 -25.08 25.04
CA LYS A 113 -15.18 -26.49 25.40
C LYS A 113 -14.23 -27.41 24.62
N ASP A 114 -14.02 -27.14 23.34
CA ASP A 114 -13.11 -27.92 22.49
C ASP A 114 -11.66 -27.80 22.96
N ILE A 115 -11.22 -26.57 23.29
CA ILE A 115 -9.88 -26.31 23.85
C ILE A 115 -9.72 -27.02 25.20
N GLN A 116 -10.73 -26.96 26.07
CA GLN A 116 -10.70 -27.64 27.36
C GLN A 116 -10.58 -29.16 27.17
N ARG A 117 -11.33 -29.74 26.23
CA ARG A 117 -11.25 -31.17 25.92
C ARG A 117 -9.88 -31.59 25.41
N ALA A 118 -9.26 -30.77 24.55
CA ALA A 118 -7.96 -31.10 23.94
C ALA A 118 -6.77 -30.86 24.89
N THR A 119 -6.84 -29.85 25.76
CA THR A 119 -5.68 -29.38 26.54
C THR A 119 -5.82 -29.55 28.05
N GLY A 120 -7.02 -29.89 28.54
CA GLY A 120 -7.35 -29.91 29.96
C GLY A 120 -7.47 -28.53 30.61
N LYS A 121 -7.25 -27.43 29.87
CA LYS A 121 -7.26 -26.06 30.39
C LYS A 121 -8.54 -25.35 30.01
N HIS A 122 -9.26 -24.85 31.00
CA HIS A 122 -10.41 -23.97 30.80
C HIS A 122 -9.96 -22.53 30.55
N LYS A 123 -10.55 -21.88 29.53
CA LYS A 123 -10.39 -20.45 29.25
C LYS A 123 -11.73 -19.83 28.89
N SER A 124 -11.99 -18.61 29.34
CA SER A 124 -13.22 -17.92 28.96
C SER A 124 -13.24 -17.56 27.46
N PRO A 125 -14.42 -17.37 26.84
CA PRO A 125 -14.56 -16.84 25.49
C PRO A 125 -13.70 -15.60 25.22
N GLU A 126 -13.67 -14.66 26.17
CA GLU A 126 -12.94 -13.40 26.09
C GLU A 126 -11.43 -13.63 26.15
N GLN A 127 -10.95 -14.54 27.01
CA GLN A 127 -9.53 -14.91 27.05
C GLN A 127 -9.06 -15.57 25.74
N ILE A 128 -9.91 -16.39 25.13
CA ILE A 128 -9.64 -17.02 23.84
C ILE A 128 -9.60 -15.96 22.73
N ALA A 129 -10.58 -15.06 22.71
CA ALA A 129 -10.64 -13.96 21.75
C ALA A 129 -9.42 -13.04 21.85
N GLU A 130 -9.02 -12.62 23.05
CA GLU A 130 -7.81 -11.80 23.23
C GLU A 130 -6.56 -12.54 22.73
N GLY A 131 -6.47 -13.85 22.96
CA GLY A 131 -5.40 -14.68 22.42
C GLY A 131 -5.33 -14.66 20.89
N PHE A 132 -6.47 -14.75 20.20
CA PHE A 132 -6.52 -14.61 18.74
C PHE A 132 -6.14 -13.19 18.28
N ILE A 133 -6.59 -12.15 18.97
CA ILE A 133 -6.21 -10.77 18.66
C ILE A 133 -4.69 -10.58 18.82
N SER A 134 -4.08 -11.13 19.87
CA SER A 134 -2.63 -11.09 20.05
C SER A 134 -1.88 -11.75 18.89
N ILE A 135 -2.35 -12.90 18.40
CA ILE A 135 -1.74 -13.58 17.25
C ILE A 135 -1.91 -12.76 15.97
N ALA A 136 -3.11 -12.19 15.74
CA ALA A 136 -3.36 -11.33 14.58
C ALA A 136 -2.43 -10.09 14.58
N THR A 137 -2.30 -9.42 15.73
CA THR A 137 -1.39 -8.29 15.93
C THR A 137 0.05 -8.69 15.66
N GLU A 138 0.51 -9.82 16.20
CA GLU A 138 1.89 -10.27 16.04
C GLU A 138 2.20 -10.63 14.58
N ASN A 139 1.24 -11.24 13.87
CA ASN A 139 1.36 -11.49 12.42
C ASN A 139 1.49 -10.18 11.63
N MET A 140 0.68 -9.16 11.94
CA MET A 140 0.77 -7.83 11.31
C MET A 140 2.12 -7.16 11.59
N ALA A 141 2.55 -7.14 12.86
CA ALA A 141 3.81 -6.53 13.26
C ALA A 141 5.01 -7.24 12.61
N ASN A 142 5.03 -8.58 12.60
CA ASN A 142 6.11 -9.34 11.98
C ASN A 142 6.20 -9.13 10.46
N ALA A 143 5.07 -9.00 9.79
CA ALA A 143 5.08 -8.65 8.38
C ALA A 143 5.68 -7.27 8.13
N ILE A 144 5.30 -6.25 8.91
CA ILE A 144 5.88 -4.90 8.83
C ILE A 144 7.39 -4.95 9.11
N LYS A 145 7.83 -5.63 10.18
CA LYS A 145 9.25 -5.82 10.51
C LYS A 145 10.00 -6.47 9.35
N LYS A 146 9.48 -7.56 8.78
CA LYS A 146 10.12 -8.28 7.67
C LYS A 146 10.36 -7.35 6.47
N ILE A 147 9.35 -6.58 6.08
CA ILE A 147 9.42 -5.68 4.92
C ILE A 147 10.40 -4.53 5.15
N SER A 148 10.42 -3.97 6.36
CA SER A 148 11.23 -2.79 6.69
C SER A 148 12.68 -3.14 7.04
N VAL A 149 12.91 -4.20 7.81
CA VAL A 149 14.26 -4.65 8.22
C VAL A 149 15.05 -5.17 7.02
N GLN A 150 14.40 -5.85 6.06
CA GLN A 150 15.05 -6.25 4.80
C GLN A 150 15.63 -5.06 4.02
N LYS A 151 15.16 -3.84 4.30
CA LYS A 151 15.62 -2.59 3.68
C LYS A 151 16.50 -1.75 4.61
N GLY A 152 16.87 -2.27 5.79
CA GLY A 152 17.73 -1.59 6.77
C GLY A 152 17.03 -0.48 7.57
N TYR A 153 15.71 -0.39 7.55
CA TYR A 153 14.98 0.65 8.29
C TYR A 153 14.75 0.29 9.75
N ASN A 154 15.00 1.24 10.66
CA ASN A 154 14.55 1.18 12.04
C ASN A 154 13.08 1.58 12.15
N VAL A 155 12.17 0.62 12.27
CA VAL A 155 10.71 0.85 12.28
C VAL A 155 10.24 1.73 13.44
N ALA A 156 10.94 1.74 14.58
CA ALA A 156 10.53 2.49 15.77
C ALA A 156 10.55 4.02 15.58
N GLU A 157 11.34 4.52 14.62
CA GLU A 157 11.47 5.95 14.33
C GLU A 157 10.31 6.51 13.48
N TYR A 158 9.49 5.63 12.90
CA TYR A 158 8.41 5.99 11.99
C TYR A 158 7.07 6.19 12.72
N THR A 159 6.16 6.88 12.03
CA THR A 159 4.75 6.98 12.43
C THR A 159 3.93 5.91 11.72
N LEU A 160 3.16 5.12 12.47
CA LEU A 160 2.25 4.13 11.90
C LEU A 160 1.01 4.82 11.29
N CYS A 161 0.92 4.87 9.96
CA CYS A 161 -0.29 5.32 9.29
C CYS A 161 -1.31 4.17 9.22
N CYS A 162 -2.43 4.30 9.94
CA CYS A 162 -3.48 3.29 9.98
C CYS A 162 -4.70 3.72 9.20
N TYR A 163 -5.20 2.84 8.32
CA TYR A 163 -6.42 3.07 7.54
C TYR A 163 -7.12 1.74 7.22
N GLY A 164 -8.28 1.83 6.56
CA GLY A 164 -9.17 0.70 6.31
C GLY A 164 -10.11 0.42 7.48
N ALA A 165 -11.22 -0.26 7.20
CA ALA A 165 -12.32 -0.44 8.16
C ALA A 165 -11.91 -1.13 9.47
N ALA A 166 -10.92 -2.03 9.43
CA ALA A 166 -10.43 -2.75 10.60
C ALA A 166 -9.11 -2.19 11.17
N GLY A 167 -8.46 -1.23 10.49
CA GLY A 167 -7.09 -0.80 10.84
C GLY A 167 -6.99 -0.21 12.25
N GLY A 168 -7.93 0.66 12.62
CA GLY A 168 -7.97 1.29 13.93
C GLY A 168 -8.12 0.30 15.10
N GLN A 169 -8.70 -0.88 14.87
CA GLN A 169 -8.95 -1.88 15.91
C GLN A 169 -7.65 -2.52 16.45
N HIS A 170 -6.58 -2.48 15.67
CA HIS A 170 -5.29 -3.09 16.01
C HIS A 170 -4.13 -2.09 16.11
N ALA A 171 -4.36 -0.84 15.71
CA ALA A 171 -3.33 0.17 15.52
C ALA A 171 -2.37 0.31 16.71
N CYS A 172 -2.90 0.52 17.92
CA CYS A 172 -2.06 0.70 19.11
C CYS A 172 -1.24 -0.55 19.42
N LYS A 173 -1.86 -1.74 19.44
CA LYS A 173 -1.15 -3.00 19.73
C LYS A 173 -0.06 -3.31 18.68
N VAL A 174 -0.31 -2.97 17.42
CA VAL A 174 0.69 -3.11 16.35
C VAL A 174 1.84 -2.12 16.56
N ALA A 175 1.54 -0.86 16.87
CA ALA A 175 2.55 0.15 17.19
C ALA A 175 3.41 -0.25 18.39
N ASP A 176 2.80 -0.78 19.46
CA ASP A 176 3.48 -1.27 20.65
C ASP A 176 4.45 -2.42 20.30
N SER A 177 4.00 -3.42 19.53
CA SER A 177 4.87 -4.55 19.10
C SER A 177 6.02 -4.11 18.17
N LEU A 178 5.85 -2.98 17.48
CA LEU A 178 6.88 -2.37 16.61
C LEU A 178 7.78 -1.36 17.35
N GLY A 179 7.49 -1.03 18.61
CA GLY A 179 8.20 0.02 19.35
C GLY A 179 7.96 1.43 18.81
N MET A 180 6.86 1.65 18.08
CA MET A 180 6.51 2.96 17.51
C MET A 180 5.78 3.81 18.54
N GLN A 181 6.12 5.10 18.61
CA GLN A 181 5.51 6.03 19.58
C GLN A 181 4.33 6.83 19.00
N ARG A 182 4.09 6.77 17.69
CA ARG A 182 3.09 7.59 17.01
C ARG A 182 2.24 6.77 16.05
N VAL A 183 0.93 6.94 16.17
CA VAL A 183 -0.07 6.42 15.22
C VAL A 183 -0.76 7.62 14.58
N LEU A 184 -0.86 7.62 13.25
CA LEU A 184 -1.65 8.58 12.49
C LEU A 184 -2.94 7.90 12.02
N LEU A 185 -4.08 8.43 12.46
CA LEU A 185 -5.42 8.02 12.02
C LEU A 185 -6.09 9.22 11.32
N HIS A 186 -6.30 9.10 10.02
CA HIS A 186 -7.02 10.13 9.25
C HIS A 186 -8.52 10.08 9.57
N PRO A 187 -9.26 11.21 9.62
CA PRO A 187 -10.72 11.20 9.83
C PRO A 187 -11.48 10.32 8.83
N PHE A 188 -10.97 10.24 7.59
CA PHE A 188 -11.49 9.37 6.53
C PHE A 188 -10.79 8.00 6.44
N ALA A 189 -10.18 7.49 7.54
CA ALA A 189 -9.44 6.24 7.54
C ALA A 189 -10.19 5.06 6.91
N GLY A 190 -11.51 4.94 7.16
CA GLY A 190 -12.34 3.88 6.59
C GLY A 190 -12.46 3.91 5.06
N VAL A 191 -12.30 5.08 4.44
CA VAL A 191 -12.43 5.32 2.99
C VAL A 191 -11.18 5.97 2.40
N LEU A 192 -10.03 5.86 3.08
CA LEU A 192 -8.83 6.62 2.75
C LEU A 192 -8.30 6.30 1.35
N SER A 193 -8.48 5.07 0.88
CA SER A 193 -8.12 4.67 -0.49
C SER A 193 -8.96 5.43 -1.53
N ALA A 194 -10.28 5.52 -1.34
CA ALA A 194 -11.15 6.28 -2.24
C ALA A 194 -10.86 7.79 -2.17
N TYR A 195 -10.60 8.30 -0.96
CA TYR A 195 -10.17 9.68 -0.78
C TYR A 195 -8.85 9.97 -1.51
N GLY A 196 -7.86 9.09 -1.38
CA GLY A 196 -6.57 9.19 -2.08
C GLY A 196 -6.72 9.14 -3.60
N MET A 197 -7.60 8.28 -4.12
CA MET A 197 -7.93 8.25 -5.55
C MET A 197 -8.55 9.57 -6.01
N GLY A 198 -9.47 10.15 -5.23
CA GLY A 198 -10.11 11.43 -5.55
C GLY A 198 -9.15 12.63 -5.51
N LEU A 199 -8.05 12.55 -4.75
CA LEU A 199 -7.02 13.58 -4.67
C LEU A 199 -5.86 13.41 -5.66
N ALA A 200 -5.75 12.24 -6.30
CA ALA A 200 -4.61 11.90 -7.12
C ALA A 200 -4.56 12.76 -8.40
N ASP A 201 -3.36 13.17 -8.79
CA ASP A 201 -3.11 13.75 -10.12
C ASP A 201 -3.33 12.66 -11.19
N PHE A 202 -3.80 13.04 -12.37
CA PHE A 202 -3.84 12.13 -13.51
C PHE A 202 -2.43 11.96 -14.07
N ARG A 203 -1.97 10.71 -14.18
CA ARG A 203 -0.63 10.37 -14.63
C ARG A 203 -0.70 9.37 -15.79
N LEU A 204 0.05 9.65 -16.85
CA LEU A 204 0.23 8.77 -17.99
C LEU A 204 1.73 8.50 -18.14
N LEU A 205 2.11 7.22 -18.10
CA LEU A 205 3.47 6.78 -18.34
C LEU A 205 3.62 6.31 -19.79
N LYS A 206 4.64 6.80 -20.48
CA LYS A 206 5.07 6.36 -21.80
C LYS A 206 6.51 5.87 -21.70
N ASP A 207 6.77 4.68 -22.23
CA ASP A 207 8.11 4.09 -22.25
C ASP A 207 8.48 3.74 -23.69
N LYS A 208 9.74 3.99 -24.06
CA LYS A 208 10.32 3.64 -25.35
C LYS A 208 11.68 2.99 -25.13
N ALA A 209 11.75 1.67 -25.34
CA ALA A 209 13.01 0.94 -25.36
C ALA A 209 13.90 1.43 -26.52
N LEU A 210 15.20 1.56 -26.25
CA LEU A 210 16.21 2.00 -27.21
C LEU A 210 17.34 0.98 -27.35
N GLU A 211 17.94 0.56 -26.23
CA GLU A 211 19.11 -0.33 -26.21
C GLU A 211 20.26 0.16 -27.11
N GLN A 212 20.64 1.43 -26.96
CA GLN A 212 21.68 2.08 -27.78
C GLN A 212 22.79 2.67 -26.91
N ALA A 213 23.99 2.81 -27.47
CA ALA A 213 25.09 3.45 -26.77
C ALA A 213 24.75 4.91 -26.45
N PHE A 214 25.06 5.35 -25.22
CA PHE A 214 24.79 6.72 -24.78
C PHE A 214 25.47 7.76 -25.67
N ASP A 215 26.65 7.44 -26.17
CA ASP A 215 27.41 8.33 -27.04
C ASP A 215 26.97 8.30 -28.51
N SER A 216 26.23 7.27 -28.95
CA SER A 216 25.76 7.18 -30.34
C SER A 216 24.58 8.10 -30.67
N LEU A 217 23.85 8.58 -29.66
CA LEU A 217 22.75 9.52 -29.84
C LEU A 217 23.15 10.92 -29.38
N SER A 218 22.88 11.95 -30.17
CA SER A 218 23.08 13.34 -29.75
C SER A 218 21.98 13.78 -28.75
N TYR A 219 22.24 14.86 -28.01
CA TYR A 219 21.22 15.48 -27.17
C TYR A 219 19.97 15.86 -27.99
N THR A 220 20.17 16.47 -29.16
CA THR A 220 19.08 16.88 -30.06
C THR A 220 18.22 15.69 -30.52
N GLN A 221 18.82 14.55 -30.85
CA GLN A 221 18.06 13.35 -31.20
C GLN A 221 17.20 12.83 -30.04
N LEU A 222 17.74 12.84 -28.82
CA LEU A 222 16.98 12.45 -27.62
C LEU A 222 15.85 13.44 -27.31
N GLU A 223 16.11 14.74 -27.49
CA GLU A 223 15.12 15.80 -27.30
C GLU A 223 13.97 15.68 -28.30
N GLU A 224 14.25 15.44 -29.59
CA GLU A 224 13.24 15.17 -30.62
C GLU A 224 12.39 13.95 -30.27
N MET A 225 13.01 12.88 -29.79
CA MET A 225 12.29 11.68 -29.35
C MET A 225 11.36 11.97 -28.17
N PHE A 226 11.81 12.73 -27.16
CA PHE A 226 10.96 13.15 -26.06
C PHE A 226 9.85 14.08 -26.51
N ALA A 227 10.10 15.01 -27.44
CA ALA A 227 9.09 15.91 -27.98
C ALA A 227 7.95 15.12 -28.66
N ILE A 228 8.28 14.07 -29.43
CA ILE A 228 7.29 13.16 -30.02
C ILE A 228 6.49 12.45 -28.93
N MET A 229 7.15 11.90 -27.91
CA MET A 229 6.48 11.23 -26.79
C MET A 229 5.56 12.20 -26.02
N GLN A 230 5.97 13.45 -25.82
CA GLN A 230 5.20 14.50 -25.18
C GLN A 230 3.96 14.87 -25.98
N ALA A 231 4.07 15.01 -27.30
CA ALA A 231 2.93 15.29 -28.17
C ALA A 231 1.89 14.16 -28.11
N LEU A 232 2.32 12.90 -28.23
CA LEU A 232 1.44 11.73 -28.13
C LEU A 232 0.80 11.60 -26.75
N GLY A 233 1.60 11.78 -25.69
CA GLY A 233 1.11 11.71 -24.31
C GLY A 233 0.11 12.83 -23.99
N LYS A 234 0.35 14.04 -24.49
CA LYS A 234 -0.60 15.17 -24.39
C LYS A 234 -1.92 14.86 -25.07
N GLN A 235 -1.88 14.34 -26.30
CA GLN A 235 -3.08 13.99 -27.04
C GLN A 235 -3.92 12.93 -26.31
N GLU A 236 -3.29 11.88 -25.80
CA GLU A 236 -3.99 10.83 -25.06
C GLU A 236 -4.58 11.35 -23.74
N MET A 237 -3.84 12.20 -23.02
CA MET A 237 -4.33 12.76 -21.76
C MET A 237 -5.55 13.66 -21.98
N LEU A 238 -5.49 14.54 -22.97
CA LEU A 238 -6.60 15.45 -23.32
C LEU A 238 -7.85 14.70 -23.81
N ALA A 239 -7.71 13.51 -24.39
CA ALA A 239 -8.87 12.69 -24.76
C ALA A 239 -9.62 12.12 -23.54
N LYS A 240 -8.98 12.04 -22.36
CA LYS A 240 -9.53 11.43 -21.14
C LYS A 240 -9.94 12.46 -20.07
N SER A 241 -9.54 13.73 -20.21
CA SER A 241 -9.81 14.79 -19.22
C SER A 241 -10.51 15.99 -19.85
N SER A 242 -11.53 16.52 -19.18
CA SER A 242 -12.15 17.79 -19.55
C SER A 242 -11.11 18.91 -19.46
N THR A 243 -10.93 19.58 -20.59
CA THR A 243 -9.91 20.59 -20.92
C THR A 243 -9.80 21.77 -19.95
N HIS A 244 -8.55 22.27 -19.82
CA HIS A 244 -8.02 23.59 -19.35
C HIS A 244 -6.93 23.52 -18.26
N GLN A 245 -6.60 22.33 -17.74
CA GLN A 245 -5.56 22.18 -16.71
C GLN A 245 -4.14 22.16 -17.30
N SER A 246 -3.17 22.66 -16.52
CA SER A 246 -1.75 22.64 -16.91
C SER A 246 -1.23 21.19 -16.97
N ILE A 247 -0.46 20.90 -18.02
CA ILE A 247 0.20 19.61 -18.22
C ILE A 247 1.67 19.77 -17.86
N GLU A 248 2.15 18.97 -16.91
CA GLU A 248 3.58 18.84 -16.59
C GLU A 248 4.15 17.59 -17.26
N PHE A 249 5.39 17.68 -17.74
CA PHE A 249 6.13 16.56 -18.33
C PHE A 249 7.36 16.26 -17.50
N MET A 250 7.58 14.99 -17.16
CA MET A 250 8.81 14.53 -16.51
C MET A 250 9.51 13.52 -17.41
N SER A 251 10.61 13.95 -18.02
CA SER A 251 11.43 13.13 -18.91
C SER A 251 12.56 12.48 -18.13
N THR A 252 12.68 11.16 -18.24
CA THR A 252 13.68 10.34 -17.55
C THR A 252 14.32 9.40 -18.55
N ILE A 253 15.64 9.25 -18.49
CA ILE A 253 16.41 8.28 -19.26
C ILE A 253 16.88 7.16 -18.35
N ARG A 254 16.82 5.91 -18.82
CA ARG A 254 17.38 4.76 -18.10
C ARG A 254 18.74 4.41 -18.67
N LEU A 255 19.76 4.53 -17.82
CA LEU A 255 21.15 4.29 -18.19
C LEU A 255 21.67 3.07 -17.44
N ARG A 256 22.51 2.27 -18.10
CA ARG A 256 23.26 1.18 -17.49
C ARG A 256 24.65 1.12 -18.07
N TYR A 257 25.61 0.58 -17.32
CA TYR A 257 26.90 0.24 -17.91
C TYR A 257 26.74 -0.94 -18.88
N LEU A 258 27.50 -0.91 -19.98
CA LEU A 258 27.52 -2.00 -20.97
C LEU A 258 27.84 -3.34 -20.28
N GLY A 259 27.06 -4.38 -20.56
CA GLY A 259 27.24 -5.69 -19.92
C GLY A 259 26.81 -5.75 -18.45
N THR A 260 25.99 -4.81 -17.98
CA THR A 260 25.25 -4.91 -16.71
C THR A 260 23.75 -4.92 -16.98
N ASP A 261 22.97 -5.56 -16.11
CA ASP A 261 21.52 -5.73 -16.30
C ASP A 261 20.68 -4.75 -15.49
N THR A 262 21.30 -3.92 -14.65
CA THR A 262 20.60 -2.93 -13.83
C THR A 262 20.72 -1.54 -14.42
N ALA A 263 19.59 -1.01 -14.90
CA ALA A 263 19.49 0.37 -15.31
C ALA A 263 18.99 1.27 -14.19
N LEU A 264 19.54 2.48 -14.16
CA LEU A 264 19.18 3.53 -13.21
C LEU A 264 18.46 4.66 -13.96
N ALA A 265 17.39 5.15 -13.35
CA ALA A 265 16.63 6.28 -13.84
C ALA A 265 17.36 7.60 -13.54
N VAL A 266 17.55 8.42 -14.57
CA VAL A 266 18.17 9.74 -14.49
C VAL A 266 17.28 10.76 -15.17
N THR A 267 17.06 11.92 -14.54
CA THR A 267 16.30 13.01 -15.17
C THR A 267 16.98 13.45 -16.46
N PHE A 268 16.21 13.58 -17.53
CA PHE A 268 16.74 14.03 -18.82
C PHE A 268 17.27 15.46 -18.71
N ALA A 269 18.53 15.65 -19.11
CA ALA A 269 19.26 16.91 -19.04
C ALA A 269 20.35 16.90 -20.13
N ASP A 270 21.29 17.84 -20.10
CA ASP A 270 22.49 17.74 -20.94
C ASP A 270 23.30 16.46 -20.58
N LYS A 271 24.08 15.95 -21.54
CA LYS A 271 24.79 14.67 -21.40
C LYS A 271 25.71 14.63 -20.18
N LYS A 272 26.39 15.73 -19.85
CA LYS A 272 27.33 15.78 -18.74
C LYS A 272 26.59 15.67 -17.41
N THR A 273 25.48 16.40 -17.25
CA THR A 273 24.64 16.31 -16.06
C THR A 273 24.03 14.93 -15.89
N MET A 274 23.60 14.29 -16.99
CA MET A 274 23.06 12.92 -16.94
C MET A 274 24.12 11.90 -16.51
N LEU A 275 25.35 12.00 -17.03
CA LEU A 275 26.47 11.13 -16.63
C LEU A 275 26.78 11.27 -15.14
N ILE A 276 26.94 12.51 -14.65
CA ILE A 276 27.22 12.76 -13.22
C ILE A 276 26.11 12.21 -12.34
N SER A 277 24.84 12.46 -12.70
CA SER A 277 23.69 11.98 -11.93
C SER A 277 23.62 10.45 -11.91
N PHE A 278 23.94 9.80 -13.04
CA PHE A 278 24.02 8.35 -13.13
C PHE A 278 25.10 7.80 -12.19
N GLU A 279 26.32 8.34 -12.24
CA GLU A 279 27.44 7.88 -11.41
C GLU A 279 27.16 8.07 -9.91
N GLN A 280 26.55 9.19 -9.52
CA GLN A 280 26.12 9.42 -8.14
C GLN A 280 25.06 8.40 -7.69
N ALA A 281 24.05 8.13 -8.52
CA ALA A 281 23.04 7.13 -8.22
C ALA A 281 23.64 5.72 -8.13
N TYR A 282 24.56 5.38 -9.04
CA TYR A 282 25.23 4.10 -9.09
C TYR A 282 26.14 3.89 -7.87
N LEU A 283 26.92 4.91 -7.50
CA LEU A 283 27.76 4.90 -6.30
C LEU A 283 26.93 4.71 -5.02
N LYS A 284 25.78 5.40 -4.93
CA LYS A 284 24.87 5.26 -3.79
C LYS A 284 24.29 3.85 -3.68
N GLN A 285 23.98 3.21 -4.81
CA GLN A 285 23.34 1.89 -4.82
C GLN A 285 24.33 0.73 -4.68
N PHE A 286 25.52 0.84 -5.27
CA PHE A 286 26.48 -0.27 -5.38
C PHE A 286 27.82 -0.01 -4.68
N GLY A 287 28.11 1.22 -4.27
CA GLY A 287 29.33 1.58 -3.54
C GLY A 287 30.58 1.79 -4.40
N PHE A 288 30.47 1.72 -5.72
CA PHE A 288 31.58 1.98 -6.66
C PHE A 288 31.04 2.53 -8.00
N VAL A 289 31.93 2.97 -8.91
CA VAL A 289 31.60 3.32 -10.31
C VAL A 289 32.64 2.70 -11.25
N TYR A 290 32.28 2.42 -12.51
CA TYR A 290 33.23 1.91 -13.49
C TYR A 290 33.90 3.06 -14.24
N THR A 291 35.23 3.07 -14.28
CA THR A 291 36.02 4.01 -15.09
C THR A 291 36.13 3.53 -16.54
N GLY A 292 35.80 4.39 -17.51
CA GLY A 292 35.99 4.13 -18.94
C GLY A 292 35.02 3.11 -19.56
N LYS A 293 34.03 2.65 -18.82
CA LYS A 293 33.01 1.71 -19.30
C LYS A 293 31.88 2.46 -19.98
N ALA A 294 31.57 2.08 -21.22
CA ALA A 294 30.49 2.71 -21.99
C ALA A 294 29.12 2.56 -21.32
N LEU A 295 28.27 3.56 -21.49
CA LEU A 295 26.88 3.54 -21.07
C LEU A 295 25.95 3.12 -22.21
N ILE A 296 24.88 2.42 -21.85
CA ILE A 296 23.77 2.06 -22.72
C ILE A 296 22.53 2.78 -22.20
N ILE A 297 21.79 3.38 -23.13
CA ILE A 297 20.42 3.85 -22.93
C ILE A 297 19.50 2.65 -23.08
N GLU A 298 18.96 2.14 -21.98
CA GLU A 298 17.98 1.06 -21.98
C GLU A 298 16.66 1.57 -22.57
N SER A 299 16.11 2.64 -22.00
CA SER A 299 14.85 3.22 -22.42
C SER A 299 14.72 4.71 -22.10
N LEU A 300 13.76 5.34 -22.78
CA LEU A 300 13.23 6.68 -22.46
C LEU A 300 11.89 6.51 -21.75
N CYS A 301 11.73 7.17 -20.60
CA CYS A 301 10.49 7.20 -19.84
C CYS A 301 9.96 8.63 -19.78
N LEU A 302 8.70 8.82 -20.17
CA LEU A 302 8.00 10.08 -20.02
C LEU A 302 6.80 9.89 -19.09
N GLU A 303 6.71 10.73 -18.07
CA GLU A 303 5.51 10.87 -17.26
C GLU A 303 4.80 12.17 -17.62
N VAL A 304 3.53 12.07 -18.03
CA VAL A 304 2.64 13.20 -18.29
C VAL A 304 1.70 13.35 -17.11
N VAL A 305 1.70 14.52 -16.47
CA VAL A 305 0.94 14.78 -15.25
C VAL A 305 -0.05 15.92 -15.48
N VAL A 306 -1.32 15.68 -15.17
CA VAL A 306 -2.34 16.73 -15.08
C VAL A 306 -2.76 16.88 -13.64
N LYS A 307 -2.64 18.11 -13.13
CA LYS A 307 -3.02 18.43 -11.76
C LYS A 307 -4.52 18.27 -11.61
N ASN A 308 -4.91 17.46 -10.63
CA ASN A 308 -6.31 17.37 -10.25
C ASN A 308 -6.70 18.66 -9.50
N GLU A 309 -7.52 19.51 -10.13
CA GLU A 309 -8.09 20.67 -9.46
C GLU A 309 -8.99 20.20 -8.32
N LEU A 310 -8.50 20.39 -7.10
CA LEU A 310 -9.25 20.02 -5.91
C LEU A 310 -10.60 20.74 -5.91
N VAL A 311 -11.68 19.95 -5.76
CA VAL A 311 -12.86 20.42 -5.03
C VAL A 311 -12.34 20.94 -3.69
N THR A 312 -12.50 22.24 -3.44
CA THR A 312 -11.98 22.94 -2.27
C THR A 312 -12.29 22.17 -1.00
N GLN A 313 -11.26 21.93 -0.16
CA GLN A 313 -11.37 21.19 1.12
C GLN A 313 -12.50 21.68 2.04
N SER A 314 -13.02 22.91 1.85
CA SER A 314 -14.15 23.44 2.61
C SER A 314 -15.48 22.73 2.35
N ALA A 315 -15.67 22.11 1.18
CA ALA A 315 -16.96 21.48 0.86
C ALA A 315 -17.19 20.16 1.64
N TYR A 316 -16.13 19.43 1.99
CA TYR A 316 -16.25 18.14 2.68
C TYR A 316 -16.23 18.26 4.21
N LEU A 317 -15.54 19.27 4.76
CA LEU A 317 -15.45 19.47 6.22
C LEU A 317 -16.73 20.08 6.82
N HIS A 318 -17.53 20.81 6.04
CA HIS A 318 -18.78 21.39 6.53
C HIS A 318 -19.90 20.36 6.74
N ASN A 319 -19.90 19.26 5.97
CA ASN A 319 -20.94 18.24 6.06
C ASN A 319 -20.60 17.06 6.99
N ALA A 320 -19.37 16.98 7.51
CA ALA A 320 -18.95 15.90 8.41
C ALA A 320 -18.99 16.28 9.91
N LEU A 321 -19.29 17.54 10.21
CA LEU A 321 -19.40 18.10 11.57
C LEU A 321 -20.83 18.55 11.92
N GLN A 322 -21.82 18.17 11.11
CA GLN A 322 -23.25 18.24 11.45
C GLN A 322 -23.75 16.82 11.73
#